data_AF-A0A8J3K2I4-F1
#
_entry.id   AF-A0A8J3K2I4-F1
#
_cell.length_a   1.000
_cell.length_b   1.000
_cell.length_c   1.000
_cell.angle_alpha   90.00
_cell.angle_beta   90.00
_cell.angle_gamma   90.00
#
_symmetry.space_group_name_H-M   'P 1'
#
loop_
_entity.id
_entity.type
_entity.pdbx_description
1 polymer ?
#
loop_
_entity_poly.entity_id
_entity_poly.type
_entity_poly.pdbx_seq_one_letter_code
_entity_poly.pdbx_strand_id
1 'polypeptide(L)'
;MTTVSAYEQPDLRKRVPHTPESIVRHHLPDAAGRRRGYDKEAVDRLRRTLAEDVDALNAYIVAQQAELDRVKRLGDRLQPVDPAVRARQVAAEAVTLTARAQAQADTVIAAAQQQSRLIVESAEKQAAHILEAARRDADRAAASYRASAGGTYSPDRERQARDVAMLATCLRSLEAARSNLPAIEAQFDAVILAFAHQLQHLTPAPD
;
A
#
# COMPACT_ATOMS: atom_id res chain seq x y z
N MET A 1 -74.52 19.46 -19.57
CA MET A 1 -73.75 18.54 -18.71
C MET A 1 -73.29 17.40 -19.57
N THR A 2 -72.04 17.41 -20.02
CA THR A 2 -71.50 16.47 -21.01
C THR A 2 -70.59 15.49 -20.27
N THR A 3 -71.04 14.25 -20.12
CA THR A 3 -70.26 13.17 -19.51
C THR A 3 -69.18 12.72 -20.48
N VAL A 4 -67.93 13.03 -20.16
CA VAL A 4 -66.74 12.52 -20.85
C VAL A 4 -66.61 11.04 -20.52
N SER A 5 -66.78 10.20 -21.54
CA SER A 5 -66.58 8.76 -21.50
C SER A 5 -65.16 8.46 -21.02
N ALA A 6 -65.04 7.71 -19.92
CA ALA A 6 -63.78 7.27 -19.38
C ALA A 6 -63.06 6.39 -20.42
N TYR A 7 -61.99 6.92 -20.98
CA TYR A 7 -61.04 6.12 -21.76
C TYR A 7 -60.39 5.14 -20.79
N GLU A 8 -60.79 3.86 -20.83
CA GLU A 8 -60.07 2.77 -20.18
C GLU A 8 -58.61 2.84 -20.64
N GLN A 9 -57.70 3.15 -19.71
CA GLN A 9 -56.28 3.09 -19.99
C GLN A 9 -55.91 1.61 -20.20
N PRO A 10 -55.41 1.21 -21.39
CA PRO A 10 -55.08 -0.18 -21.63
C PRO A 10 -53.92 -0.60 -20.72
N ASP A 11 -54.08 -1.73 -20.03
CA ASP A 11 -53.08 -2.33 -19.15
C ASP A 11 -51.81 -2.68 -19.94
N LEU A 12 -50.82 -1.79 -19.89
CA LEU A 12 -49.57 -1.88 -20.64
C LEU A 12 -48.72 -3.10 -20.29
N ARG A 13 -49.04 -3.80 -19.18
CA ARG A 13 -48.31 -4.98 -18.69
C ARG A 13 -48.60 -6.26 -19.48
N LYS A 14 -49.66 -6.26 -20.31
CA LYS A 14 -50.06 -7.43 -21.14
C LYS A 14 -49.71 -7.28 -22.62
N ARG A 15 -48.95 -6.25 -23.00
CA ARG A 15 -48.54 -6.08 -24.41
C ARG A 15 -47.48 -7.11 -24.77
N VAL A 16 -47.80 -7.97 -25.74
CA VAL A 16 -46.78 -8.78 -26.44
C VAL A 16 -45.87 -7.78 -27.16
N PRO A 17 -44.54 -7.79 -26.90
CA PRO A 17 -43.63 -6.90 -27.61
C PRO A 17 -43.63 -7.29 -29.09
N HIS A 18 -44.22 -6.44 -29.93
CA HIS A 18 -44.03 -6.55 -31.36
C HIS A 18 -42.65 -6.02 -31.70
N THR A 19 -41.75 -6.91 -32.07
CA THR A 19 -40.47 -6.50 -32.65
C THR A 19 -40.73 -5.91 -34.04
N PRO A 20 -39.89 -4.98 -34.51
CA PRO A 20 -39.95 -4.47 -35.88
C PRO A 20 -39.99 -5.61 -36.91
N GLU A 21 -39.21 -6.66 -36.68
CA GLU A 21 -39.23 -7.89 -37.48
C GLU A 21 -40.58 -8.61 -37.48
N SER A 22 -41.27 -8.65 -36.33
CA SER A 22 -42.61 -9.23 -36.22
C SER A 22 -43.63 -8.45 -37.05
N ILE A 23 -43.52 -7.12 -37.10
CA ILE A 23 -44.41 -6.25 -37.87
C ILE A 23 -44.20 -6.44 -39.38
N VAL A 24 -42.94 -6.54 -39.82
CA VAL A 24 -42.58 -6.76 -41.23
C VAL A 24 -42.90 -8.18 -41.71
N ARG A 25 -42.86 -9.19 -40.83
CA ARG A 25 -43.18 -10.59 -41.18
C ARG A 25 -44.67 -10.96 -41.06
N HIS A 26 -45.48 -10.12 -40.42
CA HIS A 26 -46.91 -10.39 -40.23
C HIS A 26 -47.73 -10.32 -41.54
N HIS A 27 -47.93 -11.45 -42.21
CA HIS A 27 -48.81 -11.54 -43.38
C HIS A 27 -50.28 -11.42 -42.98
N LEU A 28 -50.99 -10.45 -43.55
CA LEU A 28 -52.45 -10.38 -43.44
C LEU A 28 -53.08 -11.30 -44.49
N PRO A 29 -54.08 -12.12 -44.12
CA PRO A 29 -54.77 -12.99 -45.07
C PRO A 29 -55.52 -12.17 -46.12
N ASP A 30 -55.57 -12.69 -47.35
CA ASP A 30 -56.34 -12.09 -48.43
C ASP A 30 -57.85 -12.13 -48.11
N ALA A 31 -58.56 -11.07 -48.50
CA ALA A 31 -59.99 -10.96 -48.26
C ALA A 31 -60.74 -12.12 -48.95
N ALA A 32 -61.34 -13.01 -48.17
CA ALA A 32 -62.15 -14.11 -48.69
C ALA A 32 -63.49 -13.58 -49.21
N GLY A 33 -63.75 -13.71 -50.52
CA GLY A 33 -65.05 -13.44 -51.15
C GLY A 33 -65.27 -12.02 -51.67
N ARG A 34 -66.54 -11.66 -51.97
CA ARG A 34 -67.00 -10.41 -52.66
C ARG A 34 -66.78 -9.08 -51.89
N ARG A 35 -65.84 -8.99 -50.94
CA ARG A 35 -65.51 -7.73 -50.25
C ARG A 35 -64.18 -7.18 -50.76
N ARG A 36 -64.15 -5.91 -51.17
CA ARG A 36 -62.91 -5.20 -51.55
C ARG A 36 -61.98 -5.11 -50.32
N GLY A 37 -60.76 -5.63 -50.44
CA GLY A 37 -59.72 -5.51 -49.41
C GLY A 37 -58.97 -4.17 -49.47
N TYR A 38 -58.10 -3.92 -48.49
CA TYR A 38 -57.16 -2.80 -48.49
C TYR A 38 -56.11 -2.95 -49.59
N ASP A 39 -55.59 -1.83 -50.10
CA ASP A 39 -54.48 -1.83 -51.05
C ASP A 39 -53.21 -2.43 -50.39
N LYS A 40 -52.72 -3.53 -50.96
CA LYS A 40 -51.57 -4.28 -50.43
C LYS A 40 -50.32 -3.43 -50.38
N GLU A 41 -50.08 -2.60 -51.40
CA GLU A 41 -48.87 -1.76 -51.43
C GLU A 41 -48.91 -0.66 -50.36
N ALA A 42 -50.08 -0.06 -50.12
CA ALA A 42 -50.27 0.92 -49.06
C ALA A 42 -50.07 0.31 -47.66
N VAL A 43 -50.58 -0.92 -47.45
CA VAL A 43 -50.40 -1.66 -46.20
C VAL A 43 -48.92 -2.00 -45.98
N ASP A 44 -48.21 -2.44 -47.01
CA ASP A 44 -46.78 -2.78 -46.90
C ASP A 44 -45.88 -1.55 -46.70
N ARG A 45 -46.26 -0.38 -47.23
CA ARG A 45 -45.60 0.89 -46.90
C ARG A 45 -45.82 1.26 -45.44
N LEU A 46 -47.07 1.23 -44.97
CA LEU A 46 -47.42 1.54 -43.58
C LEU A 46 -46.71 0.62 -42.58
N ARG A 47 -46.61 -0.67 -42.90
CA ARG A 47 -45.92 -1.65 -42.04
C ARG A 47 -44.42 -1.38 -41.92
N ARG A 48 -43.78 -0.90 -42.99
CA ARG A 48 -42.36 -0.51 -42.96
C ARG A 48 -42.16 0.74 -42.11
N THR A 49 -42.96 1.79 -42.31
CA THR A 49 -42.90 2.99 -41.48
C THR A 49 -43.18 2.68 -40.01
N LEU A 50 -44.16 1.81 -39.72
CA LEU A 50 -44.46 1.38 -38.35
C LEU A 50 -43.29 0.60 -37.72
N ALA A 51 -42.58 -0.21 -38.49
CA ALA A 51 -41.40 -0.92 -38.01
C ALA A 51 -40.27 0.07 -37.67
N GLU A 52 -40.03 1.06 -38.52
CA GLU A 52 -39.05 2.14 -38.28
C GLU A 52 -39.39 2.97 -37.03
N ASP A 53 -40.67 3.31 -36.84
CA ASP A 53 -41.13 4.04 -35.65
C ASP A 53 -40.96 3.21 -34.37
N VAL A 54 -41.21 1.90 -34.43
CA VAL A 54 -41.01 0.99 -33.30
C VAL A 54 -39.53 0.82 -32.98
N ASP A 55 -38.66 0.78 -33.99
CA ASP A 55 -37.21 0.79 -33.80
C ASP A 55 -36.72 2.07 -33.11
N ALA A 56 -37.19 3.24 -33.57
CA ALA A 56 -36.85 4.52 -32.97
C ALA A 56 -37.31 4.62 -31.50
N LEU A 57 -38.52 4.14 -31.20
CA LEU A 57 -39.05 4.08 -29.84
C LEU A 57 -38.25 3.13 -28.94
N ASN A 58 -37.85 1.96 -29.46
CA ASN A 58 -37.03 1.01 -28.72
C ASN A 58 -35.66 1.60 -28.38
N ALA A 59 -35.02 2.28 -29.34
CA ALA A 59 -33.74 2.97 -29.11
C ALA A 59 -33.87 4.05 -28.02
N TYR A 60 -34.96 4.82 -28.04
CA TYR A 60 -35.23 5.83 -27.02
C TYR A 60 -35.44 5.22 -25.62
N ILE A 61 -36.19 4.13 -25.52
CA ILE A 61 -36.44 3.43 -24.24
C ILE A 61 -35.13 2.90 -23.65
N VAL A 62 -34.27 2.29 -24.48
CA VAL A 62 -32.96 1.79 -24.04
C VAL A 62 -32.09 2.93 -23.53
N ALA A 63 -32.05 4.07 -24.23
CA ALA A 63 -31.31 5.25 -23.79
C ALA A 63 -31.83 5.81 -22.44
N GLN A 64 -33.16 5.85 -22.26
CA GLN A 64 -33.76 6.31 -21.00
C GLN A 64 -33.50 5.36 -19.83
N GLN A 65 -33.52 4.04 -20.07
CA GLN A 65 -33.17 3.05 -19.05
C GLN A 65 -31.70 3.17 -18.63
N ALA A 66 -30.80 3.39 -19.59
CA ALA A 66 -29.39 3.63 -19.30
C ALA A 66 -29.17 4.89 -18.43
N GLU A 67 -29.92 5.97 -18.69
CA GLU A 67 -29.83 7.19 -17.88
C GLU A 67 -30.42 7.00 -16.48
N LEU A 68 -31.55 6.30 -16.35
CA LEU A 68 -32.11 5.94 -15.05
C LEU A 68 -31.12 5.11 -14.22
N ASP A 69 -30.43 4.16 -14.85
CA ASP A 69 -29.40 3.37 -14.18
C ASP A 69 -28.18 4.22 -13.80
N ARG A 70 -27.80 5.18 -14.64
CA ARG A 70 -26.73 6.14 -14.33
C ARG A 70 -27.08 6.99 -13.10
N VAL A 71 -28.28 7.54 -13.06
CA VAL A 71 -28.77 8.37 -11.96
C VAL A 71 -28.88 7.56 -10.67
N LYS A 72 -29.38 6.32 -10.72
CA LYS A 72 -29.42 5.42 -9.55
C LYS A 72 -28.03 5.15 -8.99
N ARG A 73 -27.07 4.78 -9.83
CA ARG A 73 -25.68 4.54 -9.40
C ARG A 73 -25.04 5.78 -8.79
N LEU A 74 -25.37 6.96 -9.29
CA LEU A 74 -24.91 8.23 -8.72
C LEU A 74 -25.56 8.48 -7.35
N GLY A 75 -26.85 8.20 -7.21
CA GLY A 75 -27.57 8.27 -5.94
C GLY A 75 -26.99 7.36 -4.86
N ASP A 76 -26.67 6.10 -5.20
CA ASP A 76 -26.05 5.16 -4.27
C ASP A 76 -24.67 5.63 -3.78
N ARG A 77 -23.89 6.29 -4.67
CA ARG A 77 -22.58 6.87 -4.31
C ARG A 77 -22.69 8.13 -3.46
N LEU A 78 -23.76 8.91 -3.66
CA LEU A 78 -24.00 10.16 -2.95
C LEU A 78 -24.86 9.98 -1.71
N GLN A 79 -25.29 8.75 -1.40
CA GLN A 79 -26.14 8.50 -0.25
C GLN A 79 -25.42 8.96 1.02
N PRO A 80 -26.01 9.91 1.78
CA PRO A 80 -25.37 10.44 2.97
C PRO A 80 -25.30 9.32 4.01
N VAL A 81 -24.11 8.71 4.16
CA VAL A 81 -23.78 7.90 5.32
C VAL A 81 -23.99 8.79 6.54
N ASP A 82 -24.86 8.36 7.45
CA ASP A 82 -25.13 9.06 8.71
C ASP A 82 -23.79 9.53 9.32
N PRO A 83 -23.63 10.83 9.63
CA PRO A 83 -22.39 11.36 10.19
C PRO A 83 -21.94 10.60 11.44
N ALA A 84 -22.86 10.02 12.22
CA ALA A 84 -22.54 9.18 13.37
C ALA A 84 -21.87 7.85 12.98
N VAL A 85 -22.32 7.23 11.87
CA VAL A 85 -21.74 5.98 11.35
C VAL A 85 -20.35 6.25 10.76
N ARG A 86 -20.19 7.36 10.03
CA ARG A 86 -18.88 7.78 9.49
C ARG A 86 -17.89 8.08 10.61
N ALA A 87 -18.29 8.83 11.64
CA ALA A 87 -17.44 9.13 12.79
C ALA A 87 -16.98 7.85 13.51
N ARG A 88 -17.85 6.84 13.62
CA ARG A 88 -17.53 5.56 14.24
C ARG A 88 -16.55 4.73 13.40
N GLN A 89 -16.69 4.76 12.08
CA GLN A 89 -15.75 4.09 11.15
C GLN A 89 -14.36 4.74 11.20
N VAL A 90 -14.29 6.07 11.13
CA VAL A 90 -13.03 6.81 11.24
C VAL A 90 -12.36 6.56 12.61
N ALA A 91 -13.15 6.53 13.69
CA ALA A 91 -12.62 6.18 15.01
C ALA A 91 -12.06 4.76 15.06
N ALA A 92 -12.74 3.78 14.46
CA ALA A 92 -12.27 2.39 14.40
C ALA A 92 -10.99 2.24 13.56
N GLU A 93 -10.92 2.93 12.42
CA GLU A 93 -9.73 2.99 11.57
C GLU A 93 -8.55 3.64 12.30
N ALA A 94 -8.77 4.76 12.99
CA ALA A 94 -7.75 5.43 13.79
C ALA A 94 -7.21 4.53 14.92
N VAL A 95 -8.08 3.77 15.59
CA VAL A 95 -7.67 2.80 16.62
C VAL A 95 -6.83 1.68 16.01
N THR A 96 -7.23 1.16 14.84
CA THR A 96 -6.48 0.09 14.15
C THR A 96 -5.13 0.58 13.66
N LEU A 97 -5.07 1.80 13.12
CA LEU A 97 -3.83 2.45 12.72
C LEU A 97 -2.90 2.67 13.92
N THR A 98 -3.44 3.14 15.04
CA THR A 98 -2.68 3.35 16.28
C THR A 98 -2.12 2.04 16.82
N ALA A 99 -2.94 0.98 16.85
CA ALA A 99 -2.51 -0.34 17.29
C ALA A 99 -1.38 -0.90 16.39
N ARG A 100 -1.49 -0.70 15.07
CA ARG A 100 -0.43 -1.08 14.11
C ARG A 100 0.85 -0.29 14.33
N ALA A 101 0.76 1.03 14.54
CA ALA A 101 1.91 1.88 14.82
C ALA A 101 2.60 1.49 16.14
N GLN A 102 1.83 1.15 17.18
CA GLN A 102 2.35 0.64 18.45
C GLN A 102 3.08 -0.70 18.27
N ALA A 103 2.47 -1.67 17.59
CA ALA A 103 3.11 -2.96 17.32
C ALA A 103 4.42 -2.81 16.52
N GLN A 104 4.46 -1.87 15.58
CA GLN A 104 5.67 -1.53 14.84
C GLN A 104 6.73 -0.88 15.74
N ALA A 105 6.33 0.05 16.62
CA ALA A 105 7.23 0.66 17.58
C ALA A 105 7.84 -0.39 18.53
N ASP A 106 7.03 -1.31 19.05
CA ASP A 106 7.49 -2.40 19.91
C ASP A 106 8.52 -3.31 19.20
N THR A 107 8.29 -3.59 17.92
CA THR A 107 9.23 -4.38 17.10
C THR A 107 10.57 -3.66 16.94
N VAL A 108 10.54 -2.34 16.66
CA VAL A 108 11.75 -1.52 16.53
C VAL A 108 12.51 -1.45 17.86
N ILE A 109 11.79 -1.26 18.98
CA ILE A 109 12.38 -1.23 20.32
C ILE A 109 13.05 -2.57 20.63
N ALA A 110 12.38 -3.70 20.36
CA ALA A 110 12.94 -5.03 20.59
C ALA A 110 14.21 -5.27 19.77
N ALA A 111 14.20 -4.88 18.48
CA ALA A 111 15.37 -4.97 17.62
C ALA A 111 16.53 -4.10 18.13
N ALA A 112 16.25 -2.85 18.53
CA ALA A 112 17.26 -1.95 19.09
C ALA A 112 17.86 -2.48 20.40
N GLN A 113 17.03 -3.08 21.27
CA GLN A 113 17.49 -3.71 22.51
C GLN A 113 18.38 -4.92 22.24
N GLN A 114 18.01 -5.79 21.29
CA GLN A 114 18.82 -6.93 20.89
C GLN A 114 20.17 -6.47 20.32
N GLN A 115 20.17 -5.47 19.44
CA GLN A 115 21.39 -4.93 18.87
C GLN A 115 22.29 -4.28 19.93
N SER A 116 21.72 -3.57 20.89
CA SER A 116 22.47 -3.01 22.02
C SER A 116 23.17 -4.10 22.84
N ARG A 117 22.50 -5.24 23.10
CA ARG A 117 23.13 -6.39 23.79
C ARG A 117 24.32 -6.93 23.00
N LEU A 118 24.18 -7.08 21.68
CA LEU A 118 25.26 -7.54 20.81
C LEU A 118 26.45 -6.57 20.80
N ILE A 119 26.19 -5.26 20.82
CA ILE A 119 27.23 -4.23 20.89
C ILE A 119 28.00 -4.35 22.21
N VAL A 120 27.30 -4.50 23.35
CA VAL A 120 27.94 -4.66 24.66
C VAL A 120 28.78 -5.93 24.70
N GLU A 121 28.24 -7.07 24.27
CA GLU A 121 28.98 -8.34 24.25
C GLU A 121 30.22 -8.26 23.35
N SER A 122 30.10 -7.62 22.18
CA SER A 122 31.24 -7.37 21.29
C SER A 122 32.28 -6.47 21.95
N ALA A 123 31.86 -5.40 22.62
CA ALA A 123 32.76 -4.49 23.32
C ALA A 123 33.51 -5.18 24.45
N GLU A 124 32.84 -6.05 25.22
CA GLU A 124 33.47 -6.87 26.27
C GLU A 124 34.53 -7.82 25.69
N LYS A 125 34.20 -8.52 24.59
CA LYS A 125 35.17 -9.39 23.89
C LYS A 125 36.37 -8.62 23.37
N GLN A 126 36.15 -7.44 22.78
CA GLN A 126 37.23 -6.57 22.30
C GLN A 126 38.12 -6.09 23.45
N ALA A 127 37.52 -5.65 24.57
CA ALA A 127 38.26 -5.24 25.75
C ALA A 127 39.14 -6.37 26.31
N ALA A 128 38.59 -7.59 26.38
CA ALA A 128 39.34 -8.78 26.80
C ALA A 128 40.53 -9.06 25.87
N HIS A 129 40.33 -8.98 24.56
CA HIS A 129 41.40 -9.15 23.57
C HIS A 129 42.50 -8.10 23.69
N ILE A 130 42.14 -6.83 23.91
CA ILE A 130 43.10 -5.74 24.10
C ILE A 130 43.94 -6.00 25.36
N LEU A 131 43.30 -6.38 26.47
CA LEU A 131 44.00 -6.69 27.71
C LEU A 131 44.95 -7.89 27.56
N GLU A 132 44.56 -8.93 26.84
CA GLU A 132 45.43 -10.08 26.58
C GLU A 132 46.62 -9.71 25.69
N ALA A 133 46.41 -8.89 24.65
CA ALA A 133 47.50 -8.37 23.83
C ALA A 133 48.46 -7.50 24.67
N ALA A 134 47.93 -6.61 25.50
CA ALA A 134 48.71 -5.73 26.36
C ALA A 134 49.54 -6.52 27.38
N ARG A 135 48.99 -7.60 27.96
CA ARG A 135 49.74 -8.54 28.83
C ARG A 135 50.88 -9.22 28.09
N ARG A 136 50.64 -9.74 26.88
CA ARG A 136 51.68 -10.37 26.06
C ARG A 136 52.81 -9.40 25.70
N ASP A 137 52.47 -8.15 25.39
CA ASP A 137 53.46 -7.12 25.10
C ASP A 137 54.25 -6.71 26.36
N ALA A 138 53.59 -6.62 27.51
CA ALA A 138 54.25 -6.39 28.79
C ALA A 138 55.25 -7.51 29.13
N ASP A 139 54.86 -8.77 28.96
CA ASP A 139 55.77 -9.91 29.18
C ASP A 139 56.95 -9.91 28.22
N ARG A 140 56.73 -9.53 26.95
CA ARG A 140 57.81 -9.36 25.97
C ARG A 140 58.76 -8.24 26.37
N ALA A 141 58.23 -7.12 26.84
CA ALA A 141 59.04 -6.00 27.33
C ALA A 141 59.89 -6.39 28.56
N ALA A 142 59.30 -7.13 29.50
CA ALA A 142 60.02 -7.66 30.65
C ALA A 142 61.15 -8.63 30.26
N ALA A 143 60.88 -9.54 29.31
CA ALA A 143 61.87 -10.47 28.79
C ALA A 143 63.02 -9.73 28.08
N SER A 144 62.70 -8.72 27.26
CA SER A 144 63.68 -7.88 26.59
C SER A 144 64.54 -7.09 27.60
N TYR A 145 63.92 -6.53 28.64
CA TYR A 145 64.64 -5.84 29.71
C TYR A 145 65.61 -6.79 30.41
N ARG A 146 65.15 -7.98 30.84
CA ARG A 146 66.00 -9.00 31.48
C ARG A 146 67.20 -9.41 30.61
N ALA A 147 66.97 -9.58 29.31
CA ALA A 147 68.05 -9.91 28.36
C ALA A 147 69.09 -8.79 28.24
N SER A 148 68.66 -7.52 28.32
CA SER A 148 69.54 -6.35 28.16
C SER A 148 70.22 -5.87 29.45
N ALA A 149 69.60 -6.09 30.61
CA ALA A 149 70.04 -5.49 31.87
C ALA A 149 71.30 -6.13 32.47
N GLY A 150 71.57 -7.41 32.20
CA GLY A 150 72.73 -8.14 32.72
C GLY A 150 72.88 -7.99 34.24
N GLY A 151 74.07 -7.58 34.70
CA GLY A 151 74.37 -7.36 36.13
C GLY A 151 73.72 -6.10 36.75
N THR A 152 73.09 -5.24 35.94
CA THR A 152 72.38 -4.02 36.42
C THR A 152 70.88 -4.24 36.59
N TYR A 153 70.45 -5.50 36.67
CA TYR A 153 69.06 -5.87 36.85
C TYR A 153 68.44 -5.18 38.07
N SER A 154 67.26 -4.61 37.85
CA SER A 154 66.43 -3.97 38.88
C SER A 154 64.97 -4.40 38.66
N PRO A 155 64.31 -4.99 39.68
CA PRO A 155 62.90 -5.37 39.61
C PRO A 155 61.96 -4.19 39.31
N ASP A 156 62.27 -3.00 39.84
CA ASP A 156 61.43 -1.82 39.66
C ASP A 156 61.43 -1.34 38.21
N ARG A 157 62.60 -1.37 37.57
CA ARG A 157 62.72 -1.06 36.13
C ARG A 157 62.03 -2.10 35.25
N GLU A 158 62.03 -3.38 35.63
CA GLU A 158 61.26 -4.40 34.91
C GLU A 158 59.75 -4.13 35.01
N ARG A 159 59.25 -3.80 36.22
CA ARG A 159 57.84 -3.43 36.43
C ARG A 159 57.47 -2.20 35.59
N GLN A 160 58.31 -1.16 35.62
CA GLN A 160 58.10 0.04 34.81
C GLN A 160 58.06 -0.28 33.31
N ALA A 161 58.94 -1.15 32.81
CA ALA A 161 58.93 -1.58 31.41
C ALA A 161 57.65 -2.34 31.04
N ARG A 162 57.13 -3.20 31.95
CA ARG A 162 55.83 -3.87 31.78
C ARG A 162 54.69 -2.87 31.71
N ASP A 163 54.61 -1.94 32.65
CA ASP A 163 53.50 -0.99 32.77
C ASP A 163 53.45 -0.06 31.55
N VAL A 164 54.61 0.46 31.11
CA VAL A 164 54.72 1.29 29.92
C VAL A 164 54.27 0.52 28.67
N ALA A 165 54.71 -0.73 28.50
CA ALA A 165 54.30 -1.55 27.36
C ALA A 165 52.79 -1.84 27.38
N MET A 166 52.23 -2.16 28.55
CA MET A 166 50.80 -2.43 28.71
C MET A 166 49.96 -1.20 28.34
N LEU A 167 50.30 -0.03 28.90
CA LEU A 167 49.62 1.24 28.62
C LEU A 167 49.75 1.64 27.16
N ALA A 168 50.94 1.48 26.56
CA ALA A 168 51.17 1.81 25.16
C ALA A 168 50.32 0.93 24.23
N THR A 169 50.17 -0.36 24.53
CA THR A 169 49.30 -1.25 23.76
C THR A 169 47.83 -0.88 23.91
N CYS A 170 47.35 -0.61 25.13
CA CYS A 170 45.98 -0.14 25.34
C CYS A 170 45.70 1.17 24.60
N LEU A 171 46.62 2.15 24.65
CA LEU A 171 46.48 3.43 23.94
C LEU A 171 46.39 3.23 22.42
N ARG A 172 47.29 2.44 21.83
CA ARG A 172 47.23 2.14 20.38
C ARG A 172 45.92 1.47 19.98
N SER A 173 45.42 0.55 20.80
CA SER A 173 44.14 -0.11 20.53
C SER A 173 42.95 0.86 20.63
N LEU A 174 42.97 1.79 21.59
CA LEU A 174 41.95 2.84 21.71
C LEU A 174 42.02 3.85 20.55
N GLU A 175 43.22 4.22 20.12
CA GLU A 175 43.42 5.09 18.95
C GLU A 175 42.90 4.43 17.66
N ALA A 176 43.18 3.14 17.47
CA ALA A 176 42.66 2.37 16.35
C ALA A 176 41.13 2.23 16.40
N ALA A 177 40.55 2.03 17.59
CA ALA A 177 39.09 2.04 17.75
C ALA A 177 38.50 3.41 17.40
N ARG A 178 39.14 4.49 17.85
CA ARG A 178 38.72 5.87 17.54
C ARG A 178 38.80 6.20 16.06
N SER A 179 39.83 5.74 15.34
CA SER A 179 39.96 6.00 13.90
C SER A 179 38.89 5.30 13.05
N ASN A 180 38.23 4.27 13.60
CA ASN A 180 37.15 3.56 12.93
C ASN A 180 35.76 4.21 13.13
N LEU A 181 35.60 5.09 14.11
CA LEU A 181 34.31 5.75 14.40
C LEU A 181 33.74 6.54 13.21
N PRO A 182 34.51 7.36 12.47
CA PRO A 182 33.96 8.12 11.34
C PRO A 182 33.43 7.24 10.21
N ALA A 183 34.05 6.07 10.00
CA ALA A 183 33.58 5.11 9.00
C ALA A 183 32.25 4.47 9.41
N ILE A 184 32.07 4.21 10.71
CA ILE A 184 30.82 3.70 11.28
C ILE A 184 29.73 4.78 11.18
N GLU A 185 30.03 6.03 11.53
CA GLU A 185 29.10 7.16 11.39
C GLU A 185 28.64 7.34 9.94
N ALA A 186 29.56 7.33 8.98
CA ALA A 186 29.23 7.44 7.56
C ALA A 186 28.33 6.29 7.05
N GLN A 187 28.52 5.07 7.57
CA GLN A 187 27.64 3.95 7.23
C GLN A 187 26.23 4.12 7.81
N PHE A 188 26.10 4.61 9.04
CA PHE A 188 24.78 4.92 9.62
C PHE A 188 24.06 6.02 8.83
N ASP A 189 24.76 7.09 8.48
CA ASP A 189 24.19 8.18 7.68
C ASP A 189 23.68 7.68 6.32
N ALA A 190 24.44 6.80 5.65
CA ALA A 190 24.01 6.19 4.39
C ALA A 190 22.74 5.33 4.55
N VAL A 191 22.64 4.57 5.64
CA VAL A 191 21.43 3.77 5.96
C VAL A 191 20.24 4.68 6.27
N ILE A 192 20.43 5.76 7.04
CA ILE A 192 19.37 6.74 7.33
C ILE A 192 18.87 7.38 6.04
N LEU A 193 19.77 7.79 5.14
CA LEU A 193 19.42 8.33 3.82
C LEU A 193 18.61 7.33 2.99
N ALA A 194 19.01 6.05 2.98
CA ALA A 194 18.29 5.00 2.27
C ALA A 194 16.87 4.78 2.83
N PHE A 195 16.72 4.78 4.16
CA PHE A 195 15.42 4.71 4.82
C PHE A 195 14.54 5.94 4.53
N ALA A 196 15.11 7.14 4.59
CA ALA A 196 14.40 8.39 4.28
C ALA A 196 13.90 8.40 2.83
N HIS A 197 14.73 7.95 1.90
CA HIS A 197 14.35 7.79 0.49
C HIS A 197 13.22 6.77 0.33
N GLN A 198 13.27 5.61 1.00
CA GLN A 198 12.17 4.63 0.97
C GLN A 198 10.87 5.16 1.55
N LEU A 199 10.92 5.97 2.62
CA LEU A 199 9.72 6.60 3.20
C LEU A 199 9.05 7.58 2.22
N GLN A 200 9.83 8.33 1.44
CA GLN A 200 9.31 9.22 0.40
C GLN A 200 8.58 8.44 -0.71
N HIS A 201 9.05 7.25 -1.08
CA HIS A 201 8.36 6.39 -2.07
C HIS A 201 7.06 5.79 -1.55
N LEU A 202 6.90 5.68 -0.23
CA LEU A 202 5.70 5.13 0.43
C LEU A 202 4.67 6.20 0.79
N THR A 203 5.04 7.48 0.73
CA THR A 203 4.11 8.61 0.90
C THR A 203 3.81 9.21 -0.47
N PRO A 204 2.67 8.88 -1.12
CA PRO A 204 2.27 9.58 -2.33
C PRO A 204 2.14 11.08 -2.00
N ALA A 205 2.68 11.92 -2.87
CA ALA A 205 2.63 13.37 -2.72
C ALA A 205 1.17 13.82 -2.52
N PRO A 206 0.91 14.81 -1.66
CA PRO A 206 -0.41 15.45 -1.63
C PRO A 206 -0.62 16.18 -2.97
N ASP A 207 -1.60 15.73 -3.74
CA ASP A 207 -2.17 16.47 -4.89
C ASP A 207 -2.84 17.77 -4.42
#